data_AF-A0A6B0Z449-F1
#
_entry.id   AF-A0A6B0Z449-F1
#
_cell.length_a   1.000
_cell.length_b   1.000
_cell.length_c   1.000
_cell.angle_alpha   90.00
_cell.angle_beta   90.00
_cell.angle_gamma   90.00
#
_symmetry.space_group_name_H-M   'P 1'
#
loop_
_entity.id
_entity.type
_entity.pdbx_description
1 polymer ?
#
loop_
_entity_poly.entity_id
_entity_poly.type
_entity_poly.pdbx_seq_one_letter_code
_entity_poly.pdbx_strand_id
1 'polypeptide(L)'
;MTSPRDVIERDSVRILKPDLTESDKERMETQIFNSADLSAVVLPTGGLASFPNLVPSDYSLQALLEVSAHEWLHAYLLFHPLGRSYWSGGDMTSLNETLANLVGKEIGRTVYNEITDENVETLEPPYIPDHYDKGSEEEDERFDVREFLHETRHRTDELLDQGKIEDAETYMENRRLELVENGHNIRKINQAYFAFHGLYADGPASTSPLARQIWELRQQSTDAGHLVKTLQTISNYDEFLTLLDERSIARE
;
A
#
# COMPACT_ATOMS: atom_id res chain seq x y z
N MET A 1 -2.90 -9.48 -9.59
CA MET A 1 -1.98 -9.91 -8.53
C MET A 1 -2.23 -11.38 -8.24
N THR A 2 -1.19 -12.13 -7.91
CA THR A 2 -1.27 -13.51 -7.41
C THR A 2 -0.40 -13.67 -6.16
N SER A 3 -0.83 -14.56 -5.27
CA SER A 3 -0.16 -14.89 -4.01
C SER A 3 -0.25 -16.40 -3.79
N PRO A 4 0.73 -17.04 -3.15
CA PRO A 4 0.52 -18.34 -2.53
C PRO A 4 -0.68 -18.29 -1.58
N ARG A 5 -1.30 -19.44 -1.34
CA ARG A 5 -2.47 -19.53 -0.44
C ARG A 5 -2.07 -19.67 1.03
N ASP A 6 -0.91 -20.25 1.28
CA ASP A 6 -0.33 -20.53 2.59
C ASP A 6 0.44 -19.36 3.20
N VAL A 7 0.75 -18.33 2.42
CA VAL A 7 1.40 -17.10 2.88
C VAL A 7 0.92 -15.90 2.07
N ILE A 8 0.81 -14.74 2.71
CA ILE A 8 0.52 -13.49 2.02
C ILE A 8 1.83 -12.92 1.49
N GLU A 9 2.18 -13.31 0.27
CA GLU A 9 3.36 -12.84 -0.44
C GLU A 9 3.03 -12.61 -1.92
N ARG A 10 3.70 -11.64 -2.53
CA ARG A 10 3.57 -11.41 -3.96
C ARG A 10 4.27 -12.53 -4.75
N ASP A 11 3.49 -13.36 -5.43
CA ASP A 11 4.03 -14.30 -6.42
C ASP A 11 4.25 -13.59 -7.77
N SER A 12 3.17 -13.08 -8.38
CA SER A 12 3.28 -12.41 -9.67
C SER A 12 2.25 -11.30 -9.91
N VAL A 13 2.67 -10.31 -10.70
CA VAL A 13 1.84 -9.19 -11.16
C VAL A 13 1.80 -9.18 -12.69
N ARG A 14 0.60 -9.04 -13.25
CA ARG A 14 0.37 -8.93 -14.69
C ARG A 14 -0.53 -7.74 -14.97
N ILE A 15 -0.09 -6.89 -15.90
CA ILE A 15 -0.93 -5.82 -16.44
C ILE A 15 -1.91 -6.46 -17.41
N LEU A 16 -3.18 -6.15 -17.24
CA LEU A 16 -4.26 -6.66 -18.08
C LEU A 16 -4.75 -5.59 -19.04
N LYS A 17 -5.52 -5.99 -20.05
CA LYS A 17 -6.21 -5.04 -20.92
C LYS A 17 -7.24 -4.24 -20.12
N PRO A 18 -7.47 -2.97 -20.47
CA PRO A 18 -8.63 -2.24 -19.96
C PRO A 18 -9.92 -2.94 -20.41
N ASP A 19 -11.04 -2.59 -19.76
CA ASP A 19 -12.41 -3.04 -20.10
C ASP A 19 -12.75 -4.50 -19.75
N LEU A 20 -12.19 -5.01 -18.65
CA LEU A 20 -12.61 -6.30 -18.10
C LEU A 20 -13.93 -6.18 -17.33
N THR A 21 -14.91 -6.99 -17.73
CA THR A 21 -16.16 -7.14 -16.97
C THR A 21 -15.89 -7.84 -15.63
N GLU A 22 -16.81 -7.71 -14.66
CA GLU A 22 -16.71 -8.44 -13.39
C GLU A 22 -16.66 -9.97 -13.61
N SER A 23 -17.44 -10.47 -14.57
CA SER A 23 -17.41 -11.89 -14.94
C SER A 23 -16.06 -12.32 -15.53
N ASP A 24 -15.39 -11.47 -16.32
CA ASP A 24 -14.05 -11.75 -16.82
C ASP A 24 -13.02 -11.83 -15.70
N LYS A 25 -13.08 -10.90 -14.74
CA LYS A 25 -12.19 -10.89 -13.57
C LYS A 25 -12.35 -12.17 -12.76
N GLU A 26 -13.59 -12.53 -12.42
CA GLU A 26 -13.91 -13.72 -11.65
C GLU A 26 -13.50 -15.01 -12.36
N ARG A 27 -13.73 -15.09 -13.68
CA ARG A 27 -13.31 -16.23 -14.50
C ARG A 27 -11.80 -16.40 -14.48
N MET A 28 -11.03 -15.32 -14.64
CA MET A 28 -9.56 -15.38 -14.61
C MET A 28 -9.02 -15.81 -13.24
N GLU A 29 -9.56 -15.25 -12.17
CA GLU A 29 -9.16 -15.60 -10.79
C GLU A 29 -9.45 -17.06 -10.47
N THR A 30 -10.65 -17.52 -10.83
CA THR A 30 -11.07 -18.92 -10.64
C THR A 30 -10.21 -19.88 -11.47
N GLN A 31 -9.82 -19.50 -12.69
CA GLN A 31 -8.92 -20.30 -13.52
C GLN A 31 -7.54 -20.43 -12.89
N ILE A 32 -6.99 -19.36 -12.31
CA ILE A 32 -5.69 -19.38 -11.63
C ILE A 32 -5.76 -20.27 -10.39
N PHE A 33 -6.80 -20.12 -9.57
CA PHE A 33 -7.04 -20.98 -8.41
C PHE A 33 -7.07 -22.46 -8.81
N ASN A 34 -7.89 -22.84 -9.79
CA ASN A 34 -8.07 -24.24 -10.18
C ASN A 34 -6.83 -24.86 -10.87
N SER A 35 -6.02 -24.07 -11.57
CA SER A 35 -4.90 -24.59 -12.37
C SER A 35 -3.54 -24.52 -11.69
N ALA A 36 -3.36 -23.57 -10.77
CA ALA A 36 -2.08 -23.30 -10.13
C ALA A 36 -2.14 -23.30 -8.59
N ASP A 37 -3.34 -23.47 -8.00
CA ASP A 37 -3.56 -23.41 -6.54
C ASP A 37 -3.05 -22.09 -5.91
N LEU A 38 -3.26 -20.98 -6.63
CA LEU A 38 -2.86 -19.65 -6.21
C LEU A 38 -4.08 -18.78 -5.89
N SER A 39 -3.92 -17.93 -4.88
CA SER A 39 -4.82 -16.81 -4.61
C SER A 39 -4.62 -15.75 -5.69
N ALA A 40 -5.70 -15.23 -6.26
CA ALA A 40 -5.65 -14.24 -7.34
C ALA A 40 -6.66 -13.12 -7.14
N VAL A 41 -6.25 -11.90 -7.49
CA VAL A 41 -7.13 -10.73 -7.53
C VAL A 41 -6.79 -9.82 -8.70
N VAL A 42 -7.82 -9.44 -9.43
CA VAL A 42 -7.82 -8.37 -10.44
C VAL A 42 -8.30 -7.10 -9.75
N LEU A 43 -7.43 -6.09 -9.77
CA LEU A 43 -7.67 -4.77 -9.18
C LEU A 43 -7.51 -3.71 -10.27
N PRO A 44 -8.24 -2.58 -10.19
CA PRO A 44 -7.93 -1.42 -11.00
C PRO A 44 -6.50 -0.96 -10.71
N THR A 45 -5.83 -0.40 -11.72
CA THR A 45 -4.53 0.24 -11.51
C THR A 45 -4.76 1.64 -10.96
N GLY A 46 -4.08 1.99 -9.86
CA GLY A 46 -4.13 3.33 -9.25
C GLY A 46 -3.42 4.38 -10.10
N GLY A 47 -2.33 3.95 -10.74
CA GLY A 47 -1.50 4.65 -11.70
C GLY A 47 -0.48 3.64 -12.23
N LEU A 48 0.27 4.03 -13.27
CA LEU A 48 1.37 3.22 -13.78
C LEU A 48 2.54 4.11 -14.22
N ALA A 49 3.67 3.93 -13.56
CA ALA A 49 4.97 4.50 -13.93
C ALA A 49 5.56 3.85 -15.19
N SER A 50 4.88 4.04 -16.33
CA SER A 50 5.36 3.67 -17.68
C SER A 50 5.94 4.89 -18.41
N PHE A 51 6.36 4.73 -19.67
CA PHE A 51 6.69 5.87 -20.53
C PHE A 51 5.74 5.93 -21.72
N PRO A 52 4.77 6.88 -21.74
CA PRO A 52 4.46 7.87 -20.70
C PRO A 52 3.80 7.24 -19.45
N ASN A 53 3.78 7.97 -18.33
CA ASN A 53 3.01 7.57 -17.15
C ASN A 53 1.52 7.53 -17.50
N LEU A 54 0.80 6.56 -16.94
CA LEU A 54 -0.64 6.42 -17.11
C LEU A 54 -1.33 6.68 -15.77
N VAL A 55 -2.28 7.61 -15.78
CA VAL A 55 -3.10 7.92 -14.60
C VAL A 55 -4.58 7.84 -15.00
N PRO A 56 -5.44 7.19 -14.20
CA PRO A 56 -6.87 7.12 -14.47
C PRO A 56 -7.53 8.50 -14.61
N SER A 57 -8.47 8.62 -15.55
CA SER A 57 -9.13 9.89 -15.87
C SER A 57 -10.34 10.22 -14.99
N ASP A 58 -10.80 9.27 -14.18
CA ASP A 58 -11.98 9.37 -13.31
C ASP A 58 -11.65 9.85 -11.89
N TYR A 59 -10.42 10.29 -11.65
CA TYR A 59 -9.97 10.81 -10.36
C TYR A 59 -10.45 12.23 -10.10
N SER A 60 -10.70 12.53 -8.82
CA SER A 60 -10.82 13.92 -8.37
C SER A 60 -9.54 14.68 -8.66
N LEU A 61 -9.60 16.01 -8.78
CA LEU A 61 -8.41 16.82 -9.06
C LEU A 61 -7.29 16.59 -8.04
N GLN A 62 -7.63 16.49 -6.75
CA GLN A 62 -6.67 16.17 -5.70
C GLN A 62 -6.02 14.79 -5.94
N ALA A 63 -6.83 13.73 -6.11
CA ALA A 63 -6.31 12.38 -6.31
C ALA A 63 -5.46 12.27 -7.60
N LEU A 64 -5.86 12.97 -8.66
CA LEU A 64 -5.11 13.07 -9.90
C LEU A 64 -3.71 13.66 -9.67
N LEU A 65 -3.61 14.74 -8.88
CA LEU A 65 -2.33 15.38 -8.56
C LEU A 65 -1.46 14.51 -7.67
N GLU A 66 -2.03 13.89 -6.63
CA GLU A 66 -1.32 12.99 -5.72
C GLU A 66 -0.72 11.79 -6.49
N VAL A 67 -1.52 11.15 -7.34
CA VAL A 67 -1.08 10.00 -8.15
C VAL A 67 -0.11 10.43 -9.25
N SER A 68 -0.33 11.57 -9.89
CA SER A 68 0.63 12.07 -10.89
C SER A 68 2.02 12.32 -10.27
N ALA A 69 2.07 12.86 -9.06
CA ALA A 69 3.32 13.06 -8.33
C ALA A 69 3.95 11.72 -7.89
N HIS A 70 3.15 10.74 -7.46
CA HIS A 70 3.59 9.37 -7.16
C HIS A 70 4.28 8.73 -8.37
N GLU A 71 3.60 8.68 -9.52
CA GLU A 71 4.14 8.06 -10.73
C GLU A 71 5.33 8.85 -11.32
N TRP A 72 5.33 10.18 -11.19
CA TRP A 72 6.47 11.00 -11.56
C TRP A 72 7.71 10.66 -10.71
N LEU A 73 7.53 10.43 -9.41
CA LEU A 73 8.65 10.08 -8.54
C LEU A 73 9.26 8.74 -8.94
N HIS A 74 8.46 7.74 -9.30
CA HIS A 74 9.02 6.48 -9.82
C HIS A 74 9.84 6.70 -11.10
N ALA A 75 9.34 7.51 -12.04
CA ALA A 75 10.08 7.85 -13.25
C ALA A 75 11.41 8.57 -12.95
N TYR A 76 11.42 9.45 -11.93
CA TYR A 76 12.63 10.08 -11.43
C TYR A 76 13.59 9.06 -10.79
N LEU A 77 13.10 8.26 -9.85
CA LEU A 77 13.89 7.29 -9.07
C LEU A 77 14.48 6.18 -9.94
N LEU A 78 13.93 5.90 -11.12
CA LEU A 78 14.50 4.96 -12.10
C LEU A 78 16.00 5.21 -12.36
N PHE A 79 16.43 6.47 -12.31
CA PHE A 79 17.83 6.85 -12.53
C PHE A 79 18.71 6.74 -11.27
N HIS A 80 18.13 6.41 -10.13
CA HIS A 80 18.78 6.34 -8.82
C HIS A 80 18.83 4.90 -8.28
N PRO A 81 19.76 4.58 -7.36
CA PRO A 81 19.84 3.27 -6.72
C PRO A 81 18.50 2.74 -6.21
N LEU A 82 17.73 3.56 -5.49
CA LEU A 82 16.46 3.14 -4.87
C LEU A 82 15.41 2.70 -5.90
N GLY A 83 15.32 3.39 -7.05
CA GLY A 83 14.40 2.98 -8.11
C GLY A 83 14.86 1.74 -8.85
N ARG A 84 16.18 1.53 -9.00
CA ARG A 84 16.69 0.29 -9.61
C ARG A 84 16.47 -0.93 -8.72
N SER A 85 16.56 -0.77 -7.40
CA SER A 85 16.27 -1.84 -6.44
C SER A 85 14.79 -2.18 -6.32
N TYR A 86 13.88 -1.42 -6.94
CA TYR A 86 12.45 -1.78 -6.97
C TYR A 86 12.21 -3.23 -7.39
N TRP A 87 12.99 -3.70 -8.37
CA TRP A 87 12.88 -5.05 -8.94
C TRP A 87 13.53 -6.15 -8.11
N SER A 88 14.23 -5.82 -7.01
CA SER A 88 14.73 -6.84 -6.09
C SER A 88 13.61 -7.48 -5.27
N GLY A 89 12.41 -6.89 -5.25
CA GLY A 89 11.27 -7.38 -4.50
C GLY A 89 11.34 -7.05 -3.01
N GLY A 90 10.36 -7.57 -2.26
CA GLY A 90 10.29 -7.46 -0.80
C GLY A 90 10.33 -6.02 -0.30
N ASP A 91 11.13 -5.81 0.76
CA ASP A 91 11.23 -4.52 1.44
C ASP A 91 11.68 -3.36 0.55
N MET A 92 12.48 -3.63 -0.49
CA MET A 92 12.90 -2.58 -1.42
C MET A 92 11.75 -2.08 -2.30
N THR A 93 10.83 -2.96 -2.70
CA THR A 93 9.60 -2.54 -3.39
C THR A 93 8.73 -1.73 -2.42
N SER A 94 8.53 -2.22 -1.20
CA SER A 94 7.70 -1.53 -0.19
C SER A 94 8.27 -0.17 0.22
N LEU A 95 9.59 -0.05 0.38
CA LEU A 95 10.28 1.21 0.66
C LEU A 95 10.07 2.22 -0.47
N ASN A 96 10.16 1.77 -1.73
CA ASN A 96 9.98 2.63 -2.90
C ASN A 96 8.54 3.12 -3.03
N GLU A 97 7.56 2.21 -2.93
CA GLU A 97 6.12 2.53 -2.99
C GLU A 97 5.69 3.45 -1.83
N THR A 98 6.18 3.19 -0.62
CA THR A 98 5.83 4.00 0.56
C THR A 98 6.41 5.42 0.46
N LEU A 99 7.65 5.56 -0.03
CA LEU A 99 8.23 6.87 -0.32
C LEU A 99 7.43 7.61 -1.39
N ALA A 100 7.09 6.92 -2.49
CA ALA A 100 6.30 7.51 -3.58
C ALA A 100 4.91 7.94 -3.11
N ASN A 101 4.26 7.16 -2.25
CA ASN A 101 2.94 7.50 -1.72
C ASN A 101 2.99 8.73 -0.81
N LEU A 102 3.96 8.80 0.11
CA LEU A 102 4.14 9.95 0.99
C LEU A 102 4.41 11.23 0.19
N VAL A 103 5.39 11.18 -0.72
CA VAL A 103 5.79 12.33 -1.54
C VAL A 103 4.68 12.73 -2.51
N GLY A 104 3.97 11.73 -3.07
CA GLY A 104 2.81 11.93 -3.93
C GLY A 104 1.72 12.72 -3.23
N LYS A 105 1.33 12.30 -2.02
CA LYS A 105 0.36 13.03 -1.20
C LYS A 105 0.85 14.45 -0.83
N GLU A 106 2.12 14.59 -0.43
CA GLU A 106 2.67 15.91 -0.04
C GLU A 106 2.66 16.91 -1.20
N ILE A 107 3.23 16.53 -2.33
CA ILE A 107 3.32 17.40 -3.51
C ILE A 107 1.92 17.61 -4.10
N GLY A 108 1.13 16.56 -4.22
CA GLY A 108 -0.22 16.61 -4.79
C GLY A 108 -1.14 17.57 -4.05
N ARG A 109 -1.15 17.50 -2.71
CA ARG A 109 -1.94 18.41 -1.86
C ARG A 109 -1.41 19.84 -1.88
N THR A 110 -0.10 20.02 -1.89
CA THR A 110 0.51 21.35 -2.00
C THR A 110 0.07 22.03 -3.29
N VAL A 111 0.19 21.34 -4.42
CA VAL A 111 -0.24 21.85 -5.72
C VAL A 111 -1.76 22.06 -5.75
N TYR A 112 -2.55 21.13 -5.20
CA TYR A 112 -4.00 21.27 -5.12
C TYR A 112 -4.40 22.55 -4.38
N ASN A 113 -3.85 22.78 -3.19
CA ASN A 113 -4.13 23.99 -2.39
C ASN A 113 -3.71 25.27 -3.14
N GLU A 114 -2.58 25.25 -3.85
CA GLU A 114 -2.14 26.40 -4.66
C GLU A 114 -3.07 26.71 -5.85
N ILE A 115 -3.69 25.71 -6.47
CA ILE A 115 -4.55 25.93 -7.65
C ILE A 115 -6.02 26.17 -7.30
N THR A 116 -6.50 25.69 -6.16
CA THR A 116 -7.91 25.82 -5.74
C THR A 116 -8.13 26.92 -4.72
N ASP A 117 -7.07 27.51 -4.15
CA ASP A 117 -7.12 28.34 -2.94
C ASP A 117 -7.81 27.63 -1.75
N GLU A 118 -7.89 26.30 -1.77
CA GLU A 118 -8.36 25.50 -0.64
C GLU A 118 -7.21 25.23 0.35
N ASN A 119 -7.57 24.92 1.60
CA ASN A 119 -6.60 24.57 2.64
C ASN A 119 -6.90 23.17 3.14
N VAL A 120 -6.71 22.17 2.27
CA VAL A 120 -6.82 20.77 2.65
C VAL A 120 -5.69 20.47 3.64
N GLU A 121 -6.06 19.93 4.80
CA GLU A 121 -5.17 19.72 5.95
C GLU A 121 -3.88 18.93 5.62
N THR A 122 -2.89 19.14 6.48
CA THR A 122 -1.58 18.50 6.47
C THR A 122 -1.67 16.98 6.46
N LEU A 123 -0.65 16.31 5.89
CA LEU A 123 -0.53 14.86 5.94
C LEU A 123 -0.68 14.36 7.38
N GLU A 124 -1.61 13.45 7.60
CA GLU A 124 -1.68 12.71 8.85
C GLU A 124 -0.49 11.74 8.94
N PRO A 125 0.00 11.44 10.16
CA PRO A 125 0.96 10.36 10.33
C PRO A 125 0.42 9.06 9.74
N PRO A 126 1.30 8.16 9.26
CA PRO A 126 0.88 6.84 8.82
C PRO A 126 0.11 6.14 9.94
N TYR A 127 -0.81 5.26 9.58
CA TYR A 127 -1.49 4.43 10.58
C TYR A 127 -0.45 3.51 11.23
N ILE A 128 -0.16 3.77 12.50
CA ILE A 128 0.71 2.95 13.34
C ILE A 128 -0.25 2.35 14.37
N PRO A 129 -0.53 1.03 14.31
CA PRO A 129 -1.26 0.37 15.38
C PRO A 129 -0.34 0.31 16.60
N ASP A 130 -0.31 1.38 17.40
CA ASP A 130 0.36 1.36 18.69
C ASP A 130 -0.46 0.50 19.67
N HIS A 131 0.27 -0.39 20.36
CA HIS A 131 -0.16 -1.24 21.47
C HIS A 131 -1.44 -0.81 22.17
N TYR A 132 -2.48 -1.65 22.17
CA TYR A 132 -3.62 -1.70 23.11
C TYR A 132 -3.63 -0.61 24.20
N ASP A 133 -3.83 0.66 23.85
CA ASP A 133 -4.01 1.71 24.83
C ASP A 133 -5.51 1.91 24.98
N LYS A 134 -6.09 1.15 25.92
CA LYS A 134 -7.44 1.39 26.41
C LYS A 134 -7.45 2.74 27.10
N GLY A 135 -7.65 3.82 26.35
CA GLY A 135 -7.52 5.13 26.96
C GLY A 135 -7.89 6.33 26.11
N SER A 136 -9.11 6.38 25.55
CA SER A 136 -9.95 7.58 25.68
C SER A 136 -11.36 7.32 25.16
N GLU A 137 -12.31 7.32 26.09
CA GLU A 137 -13.74 7.39 25.83
C GLU A 137 -14.07 8.72 25.13
N GLU A 138 -14.46 8.63 23.86
CA GLU A 138 -15.44 9.46 23.12
C GLU A 138 -15.15 9.32 21.61
N GLU A 139 -15.29 8.10 21.07
CA GLU A 139 -15.25 7.88 19.63
C GLU A 139 -16.68 7.81 19.09
N ASP A 140 -16.98 8.75 18.20
CA ASP A 140 -18.05 8.65 17.22
C ASP A 140 -18.02 7.21 16.65
N GLU A 141 -19.09 6.41 16.81
CA GLU A 141 -19.21 4.99 16.37
C GLU A 141 -19.17 4.85 14.83
N ARG A 142 -18.18 5.47 14.17
CA ARG A 142 -17.95 5.36 12.74
C ARG A 142 -17.06 4.14 12.52
N PHE A 143 -17.53 3.23 11.67
CA PHE A 143 -16.79 2.06 11.26
C PHE A 143 -15.42 2.45 10.67
N ASP A 144 -14.33 2.16 11.38
CA ASP A 144 -12.97 2.41 10.90
C ASP A 144 -12.52 1.27 9.98
N VAL A 145 -12.58 1.54 8.67
CA VAL A 145 -12.14 0.60 7.63
C VAL A 145 -10.67 0.24 7.74
N ARG A 146 -9.81 1.17 8.20
CA ARG A 146 -8.36 0.95 8.28
C ARG A 146 -8.07 -0.05 9.40
N GLU A 147 -8.59 0.22 10.59
CA GLU A 147 -8.46 -0.72 11.72
C GLU A 147 -9.06 -2.08 11.35
N PHE A 148 -10.26 -2.08 10.75
CA PHE A 148 -10.92 -3.32 10.33
C PHE A 148 -10.09 -4.16 9.37
N LEU A 149 -9.47 -3.55 8.35
CA LEU A 149 -8.61 -4.27 7.39
C LEU A 149 -7.29 -4.72 8.03
N HIS A 150 -6.74 -3.96 8.97
CA HIS A 150 -5.54 -4.32 9.70
C HIS A 150 -5.75 -5.53 10.61
N GLU A 151 -6.82 -5.54 11.40
CA GLU A 151 -7.21 -6.73 12.17
C GLU A 151 -7.44 -7.94 11.26
N THR A 152 -8.12 -7.73 10.13
CA THR A 152 -8.38 -8.79 9.15
C THR A 152 -7.05 -9.36 8.65
N ARG A 153 -6.08 -8.50 8.34
CA ARG A 153 -4.75 -8.92 7.91
C ARG A 153 -4.04 -9.74 8.99
N HIS A 154 -3.93 -9.20 10.20
CA HIS A 154 -3.23 -9.83 11.31
C HIS A 154 -3.81 -11.22 11.63
N ARG A 155 -5.14 -11.31 11.74
CA ARG A 155 -5.80 -12.58 12.02
C ARG A 155 -5.67 -13.59 10.87
N THR A 156 -5.58 -13.12 9.63
CA THR A 156 -5.31 -13.98 8.48
C THR A 156 -3.91 -14.57 8.57
N ASP A 157 -2.88 -13.78 8.86
CA ASP A 157 -1.51 -14.27 9.05
C ASP A 157 -1.45 -15.34 10.17
N GLU A 158 -2.10 -15.10 11.31
CA GLU A 158 -2.16 -16.10 12.40
C GLU A 158 -2.76 -17.45 11.98
N LEU A 159 -3.79 -17.44 11.12
CA LEU A 159 -4.43 -18.66 10.62
C LEU A 159 -3.53 -19.37 9.62
N LEU A 160 -2.84 -18.61 8.76
CA LEU A 160 -1.90 -19.14 7.78
C LEU A 160 -0.68 -19.77 8.46
N ASP A 161 -0.13 -19.15 9.50
CA ASP A 161 0.97 -19.69 10.33
C ASP A 161 0.60 -21.02 11.01
N GLN A 162 -0.70 -21.24 11.26
CA GLN A 162 -1.23 -22.50 11.80
C GLN A 162 -1.52 -23.55 10.72
N GLY A 163 -1.26 -23.24 9.43
CA GLY A 163 -1.59 -24.08 8.29
C GLY A 163 -3.09 -24.15 7.96
N LYS A 164 -3.90 -23.23 8.49
CA LYS A 164 -5.36 -23.22 8.33
C LYS A 164 -5.80 -22.35 7.15
N ILE A 165 -5.38 -22.74 5.96
CA ILE A 165 -5.59 -21.97 4.71
C ILE A 165 -7.09 -21.72 4.45
N GLU A 166 -7.91 -22.76 4.53
CA GLU A 166 -9.35 -22.69 4.24
C GLU A 166 -10.11 -21.84 5.28
N ASP A 167 -9.68 -21.89 6.55
CA ASP A 167 -10.24 -21.04 7.61
C ASP A 167 -9.86 -19.57 7.38
N ALA A 168 -8.61 -19.30 6.96
CA ALA A 168 -8.14 -17.95 6.62
C ALA A 168 -8.94 -17.35 5.46
N GLU A 169 -9.18 -18.12 4.41
CA GLU A 169 -9.98 -17.71 3.24
C GLU A 169 -11.45 -17.47 3.61
N THR A 170 -12.03 -18.34 4.43
CA THR A 170 -13.40 -18.19 4.95
C THR A 170 -13.51 -16.94 5.83
N TYR A 171 -12.52 -16.70 6.69
CA TYR A 171 -12.46 -15.51 7.53
C TYR A 171 -12.41 -14.22 6.71
N MET A 172 -11.53 -14.15 5.69
CA MET A 172 -11.44 -12.99 4.80
C MET A 172 -12.74 -12.70 4.05
N GLU A 173 -13.44 -13.73 3.56
CA GLU A 173 -14.73 -13.54 2.88
C GLU A 173 -15.81 -13.04 3.85
N ASN A 174 -15.85 -13.56 5.08
CA ASN A 174 -16.77 -13.05 6.09
C ASN A 174 -16.50 -11.58 6.43
N ARG A 175 -15.23 -11.19 6.58
CA ARG A 175 -14.84 -9.80 6.82
C ARG A 175 -15.19 -8.89 5.63
N ARG A 176 -15.08 -9.39 4.40
CA ARG A 176 -15.53 -8.68 3.19
C ARG A 176 -17.05 -8.44 3.19
N LEU A 177 -17.84 -9.42 3.61
CA LEU A 177 -19.30 -9.28 3.72
C LEU A 177 -19.66 -8.21 4.76
N GLU A 178 -18.99 -8.20 5.91
CA GLU A 178 -19.17 -7.19 6.94
C GLU A 178 -18.82 -5.77 6.46
N LEU A 179 -17.77 -5.61 5.66
CA LEU A 179 -17.45 -4.33 5.00
C LEU A 179 -18.59 -3.88 4.09
N VAL A 180 -19.17 -4.78 3.29
CA VAL A 180 -20.31 -4.47 2.42
C VAL A 180 -21.54 -4.08 3.23
N GLU A 181 -21.81 -4.75 4.34
CA GLU A 181 -22.90 -4.41 5.27
C GLU A 181 -22.73 -3.02 5.89
N ASN A 182 -21.49 -2.59 6.12
CA ASN A 182 -21.13 -1.25 6.59
C ASN A 182 -21.01 -0.22 5.44
N GLY A 183 -21.44 -0.56 4.21
CA GLY A 183 -21.48 0.36 3.07
C GLY A 183 -20.17 0.47 2.26
N HIS A 184 -19.16 -0.34 2.60
CA HIS A 184 -17.87 -0.39 1.92
C HIS A 184 -17.85 -1.54 0.90
N ASN A 185 -18.20 -1.22 -0.35
CA ASN A 185 -18.23 -2.21 -1.42
C ASN A 185 -16.83 -2.64 -1.85
N ILE A 186 -16.37 -3.76 -1.31
CA ILE A 186 -15.15 -4.45 -1.74
C ILE A 186 -15.51 -5.76 -2.43
N ARG A 187 -15.01 -5.95 -3.66
CA ARG A 187 -15.32 -7.12 -4.50
C ARG A 187 -14.71 -8.41 -3.98
N LYS A 188 -13.46 -8.38 -3.50
CA LYS A 188 -12.72 -9.58 -3.09
C LYS A 188 -11.62 -9.22 -2.10
N ILE A 189 -11.55 -9.96 -0.99
CA ILE A 189 -10.45 -9.94 -0.02
C ILE A 189 -9.91 -11.37 0.04
N ASN A 190 -8.62 -11.52 -0.25
CA ASN A 190 -7.87 -12.76 -0.19
C ASN A 190 -6.37 -12.46 0.02
N GLN A 191 -5.52 -13.47 0.04
CA GLN A 191 -4.06 -13.30 0.18
C GLN A 191 -3.52 -12.37 -0.89
N ALA A 192 -3.95 -12.51 -2.16
CA ALA A 192 -3.50 -11.64 -3.24
C ALA A 192 -3.95 -10.17 -3.08
N TYR A 193 -5.10 -9.91 -2.45
CA TYR A 193 -5.54 -8.57 -2.08
C TYR A 193 -4.59 -7.94 -1.06
N PHE A 194 -4.29 -8.65 0.03
CA PHE A 194 -3.36 -8.16 1.05
C PHE A 194 -1.91 -8.08 0.55
N ALA A 195 -1.48 -8.97 -0.33
CA ALA A 195 -0.16 -8.91 -0.95
C ALA A 195 -0.01 -7.68 -1.87
N PHE A 196 -1.09 -7.23 -2.52
CA PHE A 196 -1.07 -5.99 -3.30
C PHE A 196 -1.11 -4.75 -2.40
N HIS A 197 -2.07 -4.68 -1.47
CA HIS A 197 -2.25 -3.50 -0.63
C HIS A 197 -1.18 -3.34 0.45
N GLY A 198 -0.49 -4.41 0.84
CA GLY A 198 0.64 -4.38 1.79
C GLY A 198 1.93 -3.77 1.23
N LEU A 199 2.00 -3.48 -0.08
CA LEU A 199 3.13 -2.75 -0.70
C LEU A 199 3.24 -1.32 -0.15
N TYR A 200 2.10 -0.71 0.16
CA TYR A 200 2.03 0.59 0.79
C TYR A 200 2.12 0.37 2.29
N ALA A 201 3.30 0.62 2.87
CA ALA A 201 3.51 0.34 4.28
C ALA A 201 2.63 1.24 5.19
N ASP A 202 2.06 2.33 4.66
CA ASP A 202 1.14 3.23 5.35
C ASP A 202 -0.34 2.83 5.19
N GLY A 203 -0.59 1.71 4.51
CA GLY A 203 -1.92 1.12 4.33
C GLY A 203 -2.29 0.15 5.46
N PRO A 204 -3.59 -0.04 5.72
CA PRO A 204 -4.07 -0.94 6.78
C PRO A 204 -3.72 -2.41 6.55
N ALA A 205 -3.36 -2.78 5.32
CA ALA A 205 -2.91 -4.12 4.96
C ALA A 205 -1.46 -4.42 5.33
N SER A 206 -0.70 -3.42 5.81
CA SER A 206 0.71 -3.55 6.14
C SER A 206 0.93 -3.82 7.61
N THR A 207 1.88 -4.70 7.89
CA THR A 207 2.45 -4.96 9.22
C THR A 207 3.89 -4.43 9.32
N SER A 208 4.37 -3.70 8.30
CA SER A 208 5.75 -3.25 8.21
C SER A 208 5.99 -1.94 8.98
N PRO A 209 7.11 -1.81 9.73
CA PRO A 209 7.48 -0.54 10.37
C PRO A 209 7.92 0.54 9.37
N LEU A 210 8.06 0.21 8.08
CA LEU A 210 8.59 1.09 7.05
C LEU A 210 7.87 2.44 6.97
N ALA A 211 6.55 2.47 7.11
CA ALA A 211 5.82 3.73 7.05
C ALA A 211 6.18 4.67 8.20
N ARG A 212 6.24 4.15 9.43
CA ARG A 212 6.71 4.92 10.60
C ARG A 212 8.13 5.42 10.36
N GLN A 213 9.03 4.57 9.89
CA GLN A 213 10.44 4.92 9.67
C GLN A 213 10.61 6.00 8.61
N ILE A 214 9.91 5.90 7.48
CA ILE A 214 9.93 6.91 6.41
C ILE A 214 9.29 8.21 6.89
N TRP A 215 8.22 8.12 7.69
CA TRP A 215 7.60 9.28 8.31
C TRP A 215 8.57 9.99 9.27
N GLU A 216 9.25 9.28 10.16
CA GLU A 216 10.25 9.87 11.06
C GLU A 216 11.40 10.52 10.27
N LEU A 217 11.88 9.88 9.20
CA LEU A 217 12.85 10.49 8.27
C LEU A 217 12.28 11.75 7.61
N ARG A 218 10.99 11.76 7.25
CA ARG A 218 10.32 12.94 6.71
C ARG A 218 10.29 14.07 7.72
N GLN A 219 9.97 13.79 8.99
CA GLN A 219 9.93 14.78 10.07
C GLN A 219 11.30 15.38 10.37
N GLN A 220 12.38 14.63 10.13
CA GLN A 220 13.75 15.13 10.21
C GLN A 220 14.23 15.86 8.93
N SER A 221 13.44 15.85 7.86
CA SER A 221 13.76 16.47 6.58
C SER A 221 13.13 17.85 6.44
N THR A 222 13.77 18.76 5.71
CA THR A 222 13.22 20.12 5.47
C THR A 222 11.94 20.08 4.62
N ASP A 223 11.91 19.19 3.64
CA ASP A 223 10.84 19.04 2.65
C ASP A 223 10.89 17.63 2.03
N ALA A 224 9.85 17.25 1.29
CA ALA A 224 9.82 16.00 0.52
C ALA A 224 11.04 15.83 -0.41
N GLY A 225 11.55 16.91 -1.00
CA GLY A 225 12.72 16.87 -1.87
C GLY A 225 14.00 16.47 -1.15
N HIS A 226 14.18 16.91 0.10
CA HIS A 226 15.28 16.50 0.95
C HIS A 226 15.19 15.02 1.35
N LEU A 227 13.98 14.55 1.68
CA LEU A 227 13.74 13.14 1.95
C LEU A 227 14.10 12.27 0.73
N VAL A 228 13.59 12.63 -0.45
CA VAL A 228 13.88 11.93 -1.71
C VAL A 228 15.39 11.90 -1.98
N LYS A 229 16.09 13.04 -1.83
CA LYS A 229 17.55 13.09 -2.05
C LYS A 229 18.34 12.22 -1.08
N THR A 230 17.83 12.03 0.13
CA THR A 230 18.44 11.14 1.13
C THR A 230 18.23 9.68 0.71
N LEU A 231 16.96 9.29 0.48
CA LEU A 231 16.59 7.90 0.22
C LEU A 231 16.97 7.39 -1.18
N GLN A 232 17.06 8.25 -2.18
CA GLN A 232 17.37 7.83 -3.56
C GLN A 232 18.71 7.09 -3.67
N THR A 233 19.63 7.30 -2.73
CA THR A 233 20.96 6.69 -2.72
C THR A 233 20.99 5.25 -2.23
N ILE A 234 19.94 4.81 -1.51
CA ILE A 234 19.81 3.48 -0.94
C ILE A 234 19.64 2.45 -2.05
N SER A 235 20.49 1.44 -2.07
CA SER A 235 20.52 0.39 -3.09
C SER A 235 20.03 -0.98 -2.59
N ASN A 236 19.97 -1.17 -1.27
CA ASN A 236 19.52 -2.38 -0.61
C ASN A 236 18.99 -2.06 0.81
N TYR A 237 18.36 -3.05 1.45
CA TYR A 237 17.67 -2.83 2.71
C TYR A 237 18.62 -2.59 3.89
N ASP A 238 19.81 -3.20 3.90
CA ASP A 238 20.81 -2.98 4.97
C ASP A 238 21.32 -1.54 4.99
N GLU A 239 21.46 -0.91 3.82
CA GLU A 239 21.78 0.53 3.71
C GLU A 239 20.67 1.40 4.30
N PHE A 240 19.40 1.03 4.09
CA PHE A 240 18.28 1.73 4.71
C PHE A 240 18.32 1.60 6.24
N LEU A 241 18.55 0.39 6.77
CA LEU A 241 18.68 0.18 8.21
C LEU A 241 19.86 0.95 8.82
N THR A 242 20.97 1.04 8.09
CA THR A 242 22.14 1.84 8.51
C THR A 242 21.77 3.33 8.58
N LEU A 243 21.02 3.84 7.60
CA LEU A 243 20.51 5.21 7.63
C LEU A 243 19.60 5.46 8.84
N LEU A 244 18.74 4.51 9.19
CA LEU A 244 17.88 4.64 10.38
C LEU A 244 18.70 4.76 11.66
N ASP A 245 19.74 3.94 11.83
CA ASP A 245 20.64 4.03 12.98
C ASP A 245 21.36 5.39 13.05
N GLU A 246 21.88 5.88 11.92
CA GLU A 246 22.54 7.20 11.83
C GLU A 246 21.60 8.35 12.21
N ARG A 247 20.30 8.18 11.96
CA ARG A 247 19.24 9.14 12.27
C ARG A 247 18.55 8.89 13.61
N SER A 248 19.04 7.91 14.38
CA SER A 248 18.48 7.49 15.67
C SER A 248 16.98 7.16 15.60
N ILE A 249 16.56 6.53 14.50
CA ILE A 249 15.20 6.04 14.27
C ILE A 249 15.15 4.55 14.63
N ALA A 250 14.15 4.15 15.41
CA ALA A 250 14.02 2.75 15.81
C ALA A 250 13.68 1.84 14.62
N ARG A 251 14.30 0.65 14.58
CA ARG A 251 14.08 -0.37 13.53
C ARG A 251 12.79 -1.16 13.73
N GLU A 252 12.32 -1.27 14.97
CA GLU A 252 11.05 -1.86 15.40
C GLU A 252 10.27 -0.82 16.19
#